data_AF-A0A9E3I3T0-F1
#
_entry.id   AF-A0A9E3I3T0-F1
#
_cell.length_a   1.000
_cell.length_b   1.000
_cell.length_c   1.000
_cell.angle_alpha   90.00
_cell.angle_beta   90.00
_cell.angle_gamma   90.00
#
_symmetry.space_group_name_H-M   'P 1'
#
loop_
_entity.id
_entity.type
_entity.pdbx_description
1 polymer ?
#
loop_
_entity_poly.entity_id
_entity_poly.type
_entity_poly.pdbx_seq_one_letter_code
_entity_poly.pdbx_strand_id
1 'polypeptide(L)'
;MMNQRLKFIVIGLSVFCCLSLLADCSGAVSEQDVQKMEAAMPAKAVATPKQPRKLLVFNLCKGFKHGSIPYWDKTLEIMGKKTGAFEVVVSGDMAMFKAENLNKFDAVCLNNTTRLKFDEPLRKSLMNFIKGGKGIIGIHAATDNFYDWPEAAEMMGGQFCGHPWGSGGTWSVKIDDSAHPLMAAYKGKGFKINDEIYRTKPPLYSRANQRVLMSLDMSDETTGKKAGPDDTDIGISWVKSYGKGRLFYCSLGHNNHLTWNPAVLGHYLAGIQFALGDFPVDTKPKPVISSRKGSEMDELLGKIKKYDYGQSRASLTELSNKIREAYGSRGKLRQIEKSLVGVLESDATPAAKQFICRKLSIIGTKASVPALAKMLTGKPASKQEPHPADMARYALERIPGAVAGEALRKALPNTSGKAKVGIINSLGQRRDKKAVKALSKLVGGSDALAAEAAAAALGKIASPGATKALAQARTKTKGKLRLVVLDSYLKCADKLAAGGKKSEASAIYRKLSSEPAPIGAAALRGMVTAR
;
A
#
# COMPACT_ATOMS: atom_id res chain seq x y z
N MET A 1 -5.36 25.33 -95.90
CA MET A 1 -6.80 25.64 -95.71
C MET A 1 -7.43 24.55 -94.84
N MET A 2 -8.27 24.98 -93.89
CA MET A 2 -9.34 24.24 -93.20
C MET A 2 -9.02 23.06 -92.26
N ASN A 3 -8.89 23.42 -90.97
CA ASN A 3 -9.73 22.98 -89.83
C ASN A 3 -10.89 22.00 -90.12
N GLN A 4 -11.04 20.95 -89.28
CA GLN A 4 -12.13 20.78 -88.28
C GLN A 4 -12.14 19.34 -87.69
N ARG A 5 -11.99 19.22 -86.36
CA ARG A 5 -13.01 18.79 -85.35
C ARG A 5 -13.33 17.28 -85.25
N LEU A 6 -13.07 16.70 -84.07
CA LEU A 6 -14.03 16.33 -83.01
C LEU A 6 -13.70 14.99 -82.29
N LYS A 7 -14.11 14.94 -81.02
CA LYS A 7 -13.84 13.99 -79.93
C LYS A 7 -14.54 12.62 -80.10
N PHE A 8 -13.97 11.54 -79.55
CA PHE A 8 -14.44 10.77 -78.36
C PHE A 8 -13.80 9.36 -78.25
N ILE A 9 -13.18 9.10 -77.09
CA ILE A 9 -13.10 7.87 -76.24
C ILE A 9 -13.25 6.48 -76.89
N VAL A 10 -12.27 5.57 -76.67
CA VAL A 10 -12.42 4.19 -76.11
C VAL A 10 -11.04 3.55 -75.79
N ILE A 11 -10.80 3.29 -74.50
CA ILE A 11 -10.30 2.07 -73.81
C ILE A 11 -9.10 1.26 -74.37
N GLY A 12 -8.10 1.03 -73.50
CA GLY A 12 -7.10 -0.07 -73.54
C GLY A 12 -5.71 0.40 -74.01
N LEU A 13 -4.57 0.09 -73.39
CA LEU A 13 -4.18 -1.08 -72.61
C LEU A 13 -2.97 -0.72 -71.74
N SER A 14 -2.99 -1.27 -70.54
CA SER A 14 -1.98 -1.33 -69.50
C SER A 14 -0.55 -1.60 -69.98
N VAL A 15 0.41 -0.77 -69.56
CA VAL A 15 1.77 -1.24 -69.25
C VAL A 15 2.13 -0.71 -67.87
N PHE A 16 1.85 -1.56 -66.88
CA PHE A 16 2.23 -1.39 -65.49
C PHE A 16 3.74 -1.61 -65.41
N CYS A 17 4.52 -0.53 -65.46
CA CYS A 17 5.94 -0.61 -65.10
C CYS A 17 5.98 -0.65 -63.56
N CYS A 18 6.03 -1.87 -63.01
CA CYS A 18 6.35 -2.12 -61.62
C CYS A 18 7.76 -1.61 -61.33
N LEU A 19 7.89 -0.31 -61.05
CA LEU A 19 8.97 0.17 -60.19
C LEU A 19 8.67 -0.40 -58.81
N SER A 20 9.34 -1.50 -58.51
CA SER A 20 9.43 -2.06 -57.17
C SER A 20 10.05 -1.00 -56.26
N LEU A 21 9.18 -0.24 -55.61
CA LEU A 21 9.48 0.44 -54.36
C LEU A 21 9.98 -0.62 -53.37
N LEU A 22 11.30 -0.82 -53.34
CA LEU A 22 11.96 -1.24 -52.12
C LEU A 22 11.78 -0.08 -51.13
N ALA A 23 10.62 -0.06 -50.48
CA ALA A 23 10.43 0.70 -49.27
C ALA A 23 11.36 0.08 -48.22
N ASP A 24 12.55 0.65 -48.09
CA ASP A 24 13.34 0.53 -46.88
C ASP A 24 12.49 1.07 -45.73
N CYS A 25 11.76 0.18 -45.07
CA CYS A 25 11.09 0.43 -43.80
C CYS A 25 12.15 0.60 -42.70
N SER A 26 12.93 1.67 -42.78
CA SER A 26 13.68 2.22 -41.66
C SER A 26 12.92 3.46 -41.16
N GLY A 27 12.52 3.44 -39.89
CA GLY A 27 11.67 4.44 -39.25
C GLY A 27 12.30 5.83 -39.16
N ALA A 28 12.16 6.63 -40.23
CA ALA A 28 12.43 8.05 -40.21
C ALA A 28 11.32 8.80 -39.43
N VAL A 29 11.72 9.76 -38.59
CA VAL A 29 10.80 10.66 -37.89
C VAL A 29 10.11 11.54 -38.93
N SER A 30 8.78 11.61 -38.90
CA SER A 30 8.02 12.44 -39.84
C SER A 30 8.27 13.94 -39.61
N GLU A 31 8.19 14.74 -40.67
CA GLU A 31 8.32 16.21 -40.57
C GLU A 31 7.25 16.81 -39.64
N GLN A 32 6.02 16.27 -39.68
CA GLN A 32 4.95 16.68 -38.79
C GLN A 32 5.30 16.42 -37.31
N ASP A 33 5.93 15.31 -37.00
CA ASP A 33 6.37 15.02 -35.64
C ASP A 33 7.55 15.90 -35.22
N VAL A 34 8.47 16.23 -36.14
CA VAL A 34 9.54 17.21 -35.89
C VAL A 34 8.95 18.58 -35.55
N GLN A 35 7.94 19.06 -36.27
CA GLN A 35 7.26 20.31 -35.96
C GLN A 35 6.63 20.30 -34.56
N LYS A 36 6.01 19.18 -34.15
CA LYS A 36 5.49 19.03 -32.78
C LYS A 36 6.62 19.09 -31.73
N MET A 37 7.75 18.42 -31.98
CA MET A 37 8.92 18.45 -31.10
C MET A 37 9.42 19.90 -30.96
N GLU A 38 9.62 20.60 -32.08
CA GLU A 38 10.08 21.99 -32.09
C GLU A 38 9.11 22.92 -31.36
N ALA A 39 7.80 22.77 -31.54
CA ALA A 39 6.79 23.56 -30.85
C ALA A 39 6.79 23.32 -29.33
N ALA A 40 6.96 22.07 -28.89
CA ALA A 40 6.97 21.70 -27.48
C ALA A 40 8.31 21.99 -26.77
N MET A 41 9.39 22.17 -27.52
CA MET A 41 10.75 22.29 -26.99
C MET A 41 10.95 23.57 -26.17
N PRO A 42 11.61 23.51 -25.00
CA PRO A 42 11.99 24.70 -24.25
C PRO A 42 12.75 25.72 -25.12
N ALA A 43 12.45 27.00 -24.92
CA ALA A 43 13.02 28.08 -25.73
C ALA A 43 14.49 28.38 -25.39
N LYS A 44 14.93 28.06 -24.17
CA LYS A 44 16.29 28.32 -23.67
C LYS A 44 16.72 27.27 -22.67
N ALA A 45 18.02 27.19 -22.45
CA ALA A 45 18.60 26.38 -21.39
C ALA A 45 18.06 26.76 -20.00
N VAL A 46 17.98 25.79 -19.09
CA VAL A 46 17.60 26.00 -17.67
C VAL A 46 18.72 26.74 -16.94
N ALA A 47 19.97 26.36 -17.19
CA ALA A 47 21.17 27.05 -16.71
C ALA A 47 22.05 27.45 -17.89
N THR A 48 22.75 28.58 -17.79
CA THR A 48 23.74 28.96 -18.80
C THR A 48 24.87 27.94 -18.84
N PRO A 49 25.20 27.34 -20.00
CA PRO A 49 26.34 26.42 -20.11
C PRO A 49 27.64 27.11 -19.69
N LYS A 50 28.44 26.45 -18.85
CA LYS A 50 29.72 26.99 -18.36
C LYS A 50 30.82 26.96 -19.41
N GLN A 51 30.65 26.11 -20.42
CA GLN A 51 31.53 25.91 -21.57
C GLN A 51 30.71 25.24 -22.69
N PRO A 52 31.19 25.23 -23.94
CA PRO A 52 30.59 24.39 -24.98
C PRO A 52 30.51 22.93 -24.53
N ARG A 53 29.31 22.34 -24.59
CA ARG A 53 29.05 20.97 -24.13
C ARG A 53 28.87 20.02 -25.29
N LYS A 54 29.47 18.82 -25.20
CA LYS A 54 29.23 17.72 -26.15
C LYS A 54 28.59 16.52 -25.47
N LEU A 55 27.46 16.07 -25.98
CA LEU A 55 26.70 14.92 -25.51
C LEU A 55 26.79 13.78 -26.53
N LEU A 56 27.33 12.63 -26.11
CA LEU A 56 27.22 11.40 -26.90
C LEU A 56 25.85 10.78 -26.65
N VAL A 57 24.99 10.71 -27.67
CA VAL A 57 23.75 9.95 -27.63
C VAL A 57 24.00 8.58 -28.22
N PHE A 58 24.03 7.58 -27.35
CA PHE A 58 24.34 6.21 -27.70
C PHE A 58 23.05 5.38 -27.79
N ASN A 59 22.81 4.74 -28.94
CA ASN A 59 21.51 4.14 -29.27
C ASN A 59 21.57 2.66 -29.69
N LEU A 60 22.72 2.00 -29.48
CA LEU A 60 22.86 0.57 -29.79
C LEU A 60 21.99 -0.30 -28.88
N CYS A 61 21.32 -1.28 -29.47
CA CYS A 61 20.57 -2.31 -28.76
C CYS A 61 21.10 -3.70 -29.12
N LYS A 62 21.37 -4.53 -28.11
CA LYS A 62 21.66 -5.96 -28.24
C LYS A 62 20.51 -6.84 -27.72
N GLY A 63 19.44 -6.22 -27.22
CA GLY A 63 18.17 -6.84 -26.89
C GLY A 63 17.05 -6.28 -27.76
N PHE A 64 15.93 -5.92 -27.13
CA PHE A 64 14.81 -5.27 -27.81
C PHE A 64 15.19 -3.88 -28.32
N LYS A 65 14.73 -3.50 -29.52
CA LYS A 65 14.97 -2.18 -30.12
C LYS A 65 13.67 -1.39 -30.16
N HIS A 66 13.60 -0.32 -29.36
CA HIS A 66 12.42 0.54 -29.27
C HIS A 66 12.26 1.41 -30.51
N GLY A 67 11.02 1.57 -30.98
CA GLY A 67 10.68 2.45 -32.09
C GLY A 67 10.86 3.94 -31.78
N SER A 68 10.95 4.31 -30.50
CA SER A 68 11.17 5.69 -30.05
C SER A 68 12.62 6.16 -30.13
N ILE A 69 13.58 5.28 -30.40
CA ILE A 69 15.01 5.64 -30.52
C ILE A 69 15.24 6.80 -31.49
N PRO A 70 14.83 6.71 -32.78
CA PRO A 70 15.04 7.81 -33.73
C PRO A 70 14.32 9.10 -33.33
N TYR A 71 13.18 9.00 -32.63
CA TYR A 71 12.46 10.15 -32.11
C TYR A 71 13.25 10.86 -31.01
N TRP A 72 13.83 10.11 -30.07
CA TRP A 72 14.67 10.67 -29.01
C TRP A 72 16.00 11.21 -29.53
N ASP A 73 16.65 10.54 -30.50
CA ASP A 73 17.85 11.07 -31.15
C ASP A 73 17.56 12.45 -31.73
N LYS A 74 16.46 12.56 -32.51
CA LYS A 74 16.07 13.83 -33.12
C LYS A 74 15.67 14.90 -32.10
N THR A 75 14.98 14.49 -31.04
CA THR A 75 14.55 15.39 -29.97
C THR A 75 15.73 15.99 -29.24
N LEU A 76 16.77 15.20 -28.96
CA LEU A 76 17.97 15.68 -28.28
C LEU A 76 18.79 16.62 -29.17
N GLU A 77 18.88 16.36 -30.48
CA GLU A 77 19.48 17.30 -31.45
C GLU A 77 18.75 18.65 -31.44
N ILE A 78 17.42 18.64 -31.57
CA ILE A 78 16.58 19.86 -31.55
C ILE A 78 16.74 20.58 -30.20
N MET A 79 16.72 19.83 -29.09
CA MET A 79 16.88 20.38 -27.75
C MET A 79 18.21 21.12 -27.61
N GLY A 80 19.32 20.47 -27.97
CA GLY A 80 20.65 21.07 -27.92
C GLY A 80 20.74 22.34 -28.77
N LYS A 81 20.32 22.27 -30.03
CA LYS A 81 20.34 23.39 -30.99
C LYS A 81 19.46 24.57 -30.56
N LYS A 82 18.20 24.31 -30.20
CA LYS A 82 17.22 25.36 -29.88
C LYS A 82 17.55 26.08 -28.57
N THR A 83 18.04 25.35 -27.57
CA THR A 83 18.33 25.91 -26.25
C THR A 83 19.75 26.47 -26.12
N GLY A 84 20.65 26.08 -27.03
CA GLY A 84 22.09 26.35 -26.95
C GLY A 84 22.80 25.58 -25.83
N ALA A 85 22.16 24.57 -25.23
CA ALA A 85 22.68 23.91 -24.03
C ALA A 85 23.84 22.95 -24.32
N PHE A 86 23.83 22.27 -25.47
CA PHE A 86 24.82 21.25 -25.84
C PHE A 86 24.76 20.91 -27.34
N GLU A 87 25.85 20.39 -27.87
CA GLU A 87 25.95 19.72 -29.18
C GLU A 87 25.76 18.21 -28.98
N VAL A 88 25.05 17.56 -29.92
CA VAL A 88 24.79 16.12 -29.89
C VAL A 88 25.62 15.41 -30.94
N VAL A 89 26.20 14.27 -30.56
CA VAL A 89 26.74 13.27 -31.49
C VAL A 89 25.98 11.97 -31.26
N VAL A 90 25.25 11.50 -32.27
CA VAL A 90 24.55 10.21 -32.22
C VAL A 90 25.47 9.12 -32.74
N SER A 91 25.56 7.98 -32.02
CA SER A 91 26.31 6.82 -32.50
C SER A 91 25.80 5.52 -31.89
N GLY A 92 25.92 4.43 -32.63
CA GLY A 92 25.73 3.06 -32.15
C GLY A 92 27.04 2.26 -32.08
N ASP A 93 28.19 2.89 -32.31
CA ASP A 93 29.48 2.21 -32.36
C ASP A 93 30.13 2.11 -30.97
N MET A 94 30.38 0.88 -30.50
CA MET A 94 31.05 0.62 -29.22
C MET A 94 32.46 1.23 -29.14
N ALA A 95 33.11 1.51 -30.27
CA ALA A 95 34.40 2.20 -30.31
C ALA A 95 34.34 3.62 -29.70
N MET A 96 33.15 4.23 -29.58
CA MET A 96 32.95 5.50 -28.88
C MET A 96 33.30 5.43 -27.39
N PHE A 97 33.27 4.23 -26.78
CA PHE A 97 33.65 4.04 -25.39
C PHE A 97 35.15 3.85 -25.17
N LYS A 98 35.98 3.79 -26.23
CA LYS A 98 37.44 3.87 -26.07
C LYS A 98 37.82 5.21 -25.47
N ALA A 99 38.82 5.25 -24.59
CA ALA A 99 39.14 6.44 -23.81
C ALA A 99 39.43 7.68 -24.69
N GLU A 100 40.18 7.50 -25.79
CA GLU A 100 40.49 8.58 -26.74
C GLU A 100 39.25 9.17 -27.45
N ASN A 101 38.18 8.38 -27.59
CA ASN A 101 36.93 8.84 -28.19
C ASN A 101 35.99 9.41 -27.13
N LEU A 102 35.85 8.71 -26.01
CA LEU A 102 34.93 9.06 -24.94
C LEU A 102 35.29 10.40 -24.27
N ASN A 103 36.58 10.71 -24.14
CA ASN A 103 37.07 11.95 -23.53
C ASN A 103 36.71 13.23 -24.31
N LYS A 104 36.19 13.11 -25.55
CA LYS A 104 35.67 14.24 -26.34
C LYS A 104 34.31 14.73 -25.87
N PHE A 105 33.67 14.01 -24.94
CA PHE A 105 32.31 14.27 -24.47
C PHE A 105 32.29 14.73 -23.00
N ASP A 106 31.21 15.41 -22.65
CA ASP A 106 30.94 15.82 -21.26
C ASP A 106 29.96 14.87 -20.56
N ALA A 107 29.15 14.17 -21.34
CA ALA A 107 28.27 13.12 -20.85
C ALA A 107 27.93 12.10 -21.95
N VAL A 108 27.43 10.95 -21.53
CA VAL A 108 26.84 9.92 -22.40
C VAL A 108 25.35 9.79 -22.07
N CYS A 109 24.50 9.80 -23.08
CA CYS A 109 23.09 9.46 -22.98
C CYS A 109 22.86 8.07 -23.58
N LEU A 110 22.42 7.13 -22.76
CA LEU A 110 21.95 5.82 -23.19
C LEU A 110 20.48 5.97 -23.62
N ASN A 111 20.27 6.17 -24.92
CA ASN A 111 18.94 6.33 -25.51
C ASN A 111 18.32 4.94 -25.75
N ASN A 112 17.50 4.48 -24.79
CA ASN A 112 16.76 3.22 -24.87
C ASN A 112 17.65 2.00 -25.19
N THR A 113 18.92 2.03 -24.82
CA THR A 113 19.86 0.93 -25.11
C THR A 113 19.46 -0.32 -24.34
N THR A 114 19.66 -1.50 -24.92
CA THR A 114 19.34 -2.78 -24.26
C THR A 114 20.49 -3.77 -24.36
N ARG A 115 20.74 -4.51 -23.29
CA ARG A 115 21.67 -5.65 -23.18
C ARG A 115 23.08 -5.40 -23.72
N LEU A 116 23.57 -4.16 -23.63
CA LEU A 116 24.91 -3.80 -24.09
C LEU A 116 25.98 -4.71 -23.46
N LYS A 117 27.00 -5.01 -24.26
CA LYS A 117 28.14 -5.85 -23.87
C LYS A 117 29.41 -5.02 -23.90
N PHE A 118 30.00 -4.83 -22.73
CA PHE A 118 31.26 -4.12 -22.55
C PHE A 118 32.34 -5.13 -22.17
N ASP A 119 33.44 -5.14 -22.92
CA ASP A 119 34.67 -5.80 -22.51
C ASP A 119 35.42 -4.98 -21.44
N GLU A 120 36.40 -5.58 -20.77
CA GLU A 120 37.11 -4.94 -19.65
C GLU A 120 37.75 -3.58 -19.98
N PRO A 121 38.39 -3.36 -21.16
CA PRO A 121 38.89 -2.04 -21.53
C PRO A 121 37.79 -0.96 -21.61
N LEU A 122 36.67 -1.26 -22.27
CA LEU A 122 35.56 -0.31 -22.38
C LEU A 122 34.86 -0.10 -21.03
N ARG A 123 34.79 -1.16 -20.20
CA ARG A 123 34.27 -1.06 -18.82
C ARG A 123 35.05 -0.03 -18.01
N LYS A 124 36.38 -0.17 -18.00
CA LYS A 124 37.29 0.73 -17.30
C LYS A 124 37.19 2.16 -17.83
N SER A 125 37.13 2.33 -19.15
CA SER A 125 37.00 3.64 -19.79
C SER A 125 35.74 4.39 -19.34
N LEU A 126 34.58 3.74 -19.42
CA LEU A 126 33.31 4.35 -19.00
C LEU A 126 33.29 4.68 -17.51
N MET A 127 33.77 3.79 -16.64
CA MET A 127 33.78 4.05 -15.20
C MET A 127 34.76 5.16 -14.82
N ASN A 128 35.93 5.24 -15.47
CA ASN A 128 36.87 6.34 -15.26
C ASN A 128 36.29 7.67 -15.73
N PHE A 129 35.61 7.69 -16.88
CA PHE A 129 34.91 8.87 -17.40
C PHE A 129 33.88 9.40 -16.38
N ILE A 130 33.02 8.51 -15.86
CA ILE A 130 32.01 8.87 -14.86
C ILE A 130 32.65 9.28 -13.54
N LYS A 131 33.49 8.43 -12.93
CA LYS A 131 34.13 8.72 -11.63
C LYS A 131 35.02 9.97 -11.68
N GLY A 132 35.59 10.27 -12.84
CA GLY A 132 36.39 11.47 -13.13
C GLY A 132 35.58 12.77 -13.18
N GLY A 133 34.25 12.68 -13.23
CA GLY A 133 33.36 13.82 -13.12
C GLY A 133 32.56 14.13 -14.37
N LYS A 134 32.44 13.21 -15.32
CA LYS A 134 31.55 13.35 -16.48
C LYS A 134 30.16 12.76 -16.20
N GLY A 135 29.19 13.08 -17.06
CA GLY A 135 27.80 12.72 -16.87
C GLY A 135 27.39 11.40 -17.52
N ILE A 136 26.34 10.78 -16.98
CA ILE A 136 25.59 9.72 -17.67
C ILE A 136 24.09 9.98 -17.56
N ILE A 137 23.39 9.79 -18.67
CA ILE A 137 21.95 9.93 -18.80
C ILE A 137 21.37 8.60 -19.24
N GLY A 138 20.27 8.16 -18.63
CA GLY A 138 19.53 7.00 -19.07
C GLY A 138 18.09 7.34 -19.43
N ILE A 139 17.66 6.97 -20.63
CA ILE A 139 16.28 7.08 -21.11
C ILE A 139 15.65 5.69 -21.09
N HIS A 140 14.51 5.57 -20.40
CA HIS A 140 13.63 4.41 -20.38
C HIS A 140 14.39 3.06 -20.25
N ALA A 141 14.66 2.40 -21.38
CA ALA A 141 15.30 1.10 -21.39
C ALA A 141 16.79 1.08 -21.04
N ALA A 142 17.42 2.22 -20.74
CA ALA A 142 18.79 2.28 -20.25
C ALA A 142 19.07 1.37 -19.03
N THR A 143 18.05 1.06 -18.21
CA THR A 143 18.16 0.10 -17.09
C THR A 143 18.10 -1.38 -17.51
N ASP A 144 17.77 -1.69 -18.76
CA ASP A 144 17.89 -3.03 -19.38
C ASP A 144 19.34 -3.30 -19.83
N ASN A 145 20.34 -2.86 -19.04
CA ASN A 145 21.76 -3.06 -19.30
C ASN A 145 22.48 -3.59 -18.06
N PHE A 146 23.77 -3.89 -18.21
CA PHE A 146 24.71 -4.20 -17.12
C PHE A 146 24.38 -5.45 -16.30
N TYR A 147 23.71 -6.44 -16.91
CA TYR A 147 23.38 -7.72 -16.26
C TYR A 147 24.58 -8.50 -15.74
N ASP A 148 25.72 -8.40 -16.42
CA ASP A 148 26.98 -9.08 -16.10
C ASP A 148 28.03 -8.10 -15.54
N TRP A 149 27.61 -6.90 -15.12
CA TRP A 149 28.50 -5.85 -14.65
C TRP A 149 27.90 -5.12 -13.43
N PRO A 150 28.07 -5.68 -12.22
CA PRO A 150 27.44 -5.17 -11.01
C PRO A 150 27.74 -3.70 -10.70
N GLU A 151 28.98 -3.25 -10.92
CA GLU A 151 29.38 -1.86 -10.68
C GLU A 151 28.60 -0.87 -11.55
N ALA A 152 28.43 -1.16 -12.85
CA ALA A 152 27.66 -0.30 -13.74
C ALA A 152 26.16 -0.35 -13.44
N ALA A 153 25.62 -1.51 -13.04
CA ALA A 153 24.23 -1.62 -12.58
C ALA A 153 23.98 -0.81 -11.30
N GLU A 154 24.92 -0.84 -10.36
CA GLU A 154 24.88 -0.03 -9.14
C GLU A 154 25.01 1.46 -9.44
N MET A 155 25.89 1.84 -10.37
CA MET A 155 26.02 3.20 -10.87
C MET A 155 24.70 3.69 -11.46
N MET A 156 24.08 2.91 -12.36
CA MET A 156 22.79 3.25 -13.00
C MET A 156 21.65 3.41 -11.97
N GLY A 157 21.73 2.66 -10.86
CA GLY A 157 20.76 2.77 -9.77
C GLY A 157 19.44 2.03 -10.02
N GLY A 158 19.44 1.13 -11.01
CA GLY A 158 18.31 0.29 -11.37
C GLY A 158 18.70 -0.71 -12.44
N GLN A 159 18.08 -1.88 -12.41
CA GLN A 159 18.19 -2.90 -13.46
C GLN A 159 16.81 -3.47 -13.76
N PHE A 160 16.45 -3.54 -15.04
CA PHE A 160 15.16 -4.04 -15.50
C PHE A 160 14.83 -5.44 -14.96
N CYS A 161 13.60 -5.64 -14.49
CA CYS A 161 13.08 -6.96 -14.09
C CYS A 161 11.57 -7.16 -14.40
N GLY A 162 11.00 -6.33 -15.27
CA GLY A 162 9.61 -6.42 -15.70
C GLY A 162 9.00 -5.08 -16.10
N HIS A 163 7.79 -5.12 -16.64
CA HIS A 163 7.08 -3.95 -17.18
C HIS A 163 5.55 -4.15 -17.10
N PRO A 164 4.98 -4.27 -15.88
CA PRO A 164 3.54 -4.53 -15.73
C PRO A 164 2.66 -3.33 -16.18
N TRP A 165 3.26 -2.14 -16.28
CA TRP A 165 2.66 -0.92 -16.83
C TRP A 165 3.07 -0.75 -18.30
N GLY A 166 2.40 -1.47 -19.20
CA GLY A 166 2.73 -1.50 -20.63
C GLY A 166 2.37 -0.22 -21.42
N SER A 167 2.89 -0.10 -22.64
CA SER A 167 2.79 1.08 -23.51
C SER A 167 1.37 1.54 -23.89
N GLY A 168 0.39 0.64 -23.85
CA GLY A 168 -1.01 0.95 -24.16
C GLY A 168 -1.82 1.52 -22.99
N GLY A 169 -1.27 1.56 -21.77
CA GLY A 169 -2.01 2.07 -20.61
C GLY A 169 -1.60 3.48 -20.20
N THR A 170 -2.43 4.10 -19.36
CA THR A 170 -2.21 5.44 -18.83
C THR A 170 -2.06 5.35 -17.33
N TRP A 171 -0.89 5.77 -16.83
CA TRP A 171 -0.45 5.53 -15.46
C TRP A 171 -0.33 6.83 -14.68
N SER A 172 -0.69 6.78 -13.41
CA SER A 172 -0.59 7.90 -12.48
C SER A 172 0.83 8.01 -11.94
N VAL A 173 1.39 9.22 -12.01
CA VAL A 173 2.72 9.59 -11.52
C VAL A 173 2.57 10.64 -10.44
N LYS A 174 3.20 10.41 -9.28
CA LYS A 174 3.35 11.41 -8.23
C LYS A 174 4.73 12.04 -8.25
N ILE A 175 4.79 13.30 -7.85
CA ILE A 175 6.04 14.03 -7.66
C ILE A 175 6.49 13.83 -6.22
N ASP A 176 7.65 13.20 -6.01
CA ASP A 176 8.15 12.87 -4.67
C ASP A 176 9.02 14.00 -4.08
N ASP A 177 9.69 14.79 -4.92
CA ASP A 177 10.51 15.93 -4.49
C ASP A 177 10.14 17.18 -5.29
N SER A 178 8.97 17.76 -5.00
CA SER A 178 8.40 18.89 -5.74
C SER A 178 9.25 20.17 -5.66
N ALA A 179 10.06 20.31 -4.62
CA ALA A 179 10.98 21.43 -4.45
C ALA A 179 12.31 21.23 -5.21
N HIS A 180 12.57 20.04 -5.75
CA HIS A 180 13.81 19.79 -6.48
C HIS A 180 13.83 20.60 -7.79
N PRO A 181 14.93 21.30 -8.13
CA PRO A 181 14.96 22.16 -9.32
C PRO A 181 14.65 21.43 -10.63
N LEU A 182 15.03 20.16 -10.74
CA LEU A 182 14.73 19.33 -11.93
C LEU A 182 13.23 19.02 -12.11
N MET A 183 12.39 19.30 -11.11
CA MET A 183 10.94 19.04 -11.15
C MET A 183 10.12 20.27 -11.52
N ALA A 184 10.75 21.41 -11.80
CA ALA A 184 10.08 22.67 -12.11
C ALA A 184 9.09 22.55 -13.30
N ALA A 185 9.39 21.72 -14.30
CA ALA A 185 8.56 21.50 -15.48
C ALA A 185 7.14 20.96 -15.13
N TYR A 186 7.01 20.25 -14.01
CA TYR A 186 5.75 19.65 -13.56
C TYR A 186 4.95 20.54 -12.60
N LYS A 187 5.48 21.70 -12.20
CA LYS A 187 4.81 22.69 -11.33
C LYS A 187 4.23 22.09 -10.03
N GLY A 188 4.94 21.09 -9.48
CA GLY A 188 4.59 20.42 -8.23
C GLY A 188 3.36 19.49 -8.28
N LYS A 189 2.77 19.24 -9.46
CA LYS A 189 1.58 18.40 -9.61
C LYS A 189 1.94 17.02 -10.15
N GLY A 190 1.32 15.98 -9.57
CA GLY A 190 1.28 14.66 -10.21
C GLY A 190 0.53 14.72 -11.54
N PHE A 191 0.74 13.71 -12.39
CA PHE A 191 0.17 13.67 -13.73
C PHE A 191 -0.15 12.25 -14.15
N LYS A 192 -1.00 12.10 -15.17
CA LYS A 192 -1.22 10.81 -15.85
C LYS A 192 -0.50 10.82 -17.19
N ILE A 193 0.13 9.70 -17.54
CA ILE A 193 0.90 9.58 -18.78
C ILE A 193 0.69 8.23 -19.45
N ASN A 194 0.56 8.25 -20.77
CA ASN A 194 0.49 7.04 -21.57
C ASN A 194 1.90 6.65 -22.01
N ASP A 195 2.49 5.67 -21.33
CA ASP A 195 3.84 5.18 -21.63
C ASP A 195 4.04 3.76 -21.10
N GLU A 196 5.17 3.13 -21.44
CA GLU A 196 5.62 1.93 -20.73
C GLU A 196 6.54 2.31 -19.57
N ILE A 197 6.30 1.74 -18.38
CA ILE A 197 7.12 2.00 -17.18
C ILE A 197 7.82 0.72 -16.73
N TYR A 198 9.15 0.80 -16.59
CA TYR A 198 9.97 -0.33 -16.20
C TYR A 198 9.97 -0.53 -14.69
N ARG A 199 9.78 -1.79 -14.29
CA ARG A 199 10.08 -2.25 -12.95
C ARG A 199 11.58 -2.53 -12.86
N THR A 200 12.22 -1.98 -11.83
CA THR A 200 13.63 -2.19 -11.56
C THR A 200 13.85 -3.02 -10.29
N LYS A 201 14.94 -3.80 -10.28
CA LYS A 201 15.22 -4.81 -9.27
C LYS A 201 15.73 -4.19 -7.94
N PRO A 202 15.09 -4.49 -6.79
CA PRO A 202 15.70 -4.26 -5.48
C PRO A 202 16.89 -5.22 -5.25
N PRO A 203 17.96 -4.81 -4.54
CA PRO A 203 18.15 -3.52 -3.87
C PRO A 203 18.85 -2.46 -4.74
N LEU A 204 19.11 -2.72 -6.03
CA LEU A 204 19.78 -1.77 -6.92
C LEU A 204 19.01 -0.45 -7.01
N TYR A 205 17.70 -0.55 -7.26
CA TYR A 205 16.78 0.54 -7.01
C TYR A 205 16.49 0.64 -5.51
N SER A 206 16.87 1.79 -4.92
CA SER A 206 16.54 2.15 -3.54
C SER A 206 16.66 3.65 -3.33
N ARG A 207 15.67 4.25 -2.66
CA ARG A 207 15.71 5.67 -2.26
C ARG A 207 16.80 5.99 -1.23
N ALA A 208 17.42 4.97 -0.64
CA ALA A 208 18.62 5.13 0.20
C ALA A 208 19.89 5.34 -0.62
N ASN A 209 19.92 4.89 -1.88
CA ASN A 209 21.10 4.92 -2.74
C ASN A 209 21.05 6.05 -3.78
N GLN A 210 19.86 6.59 -4.06
CA GLN A 210 19.66 7.67 -5.03
C GLN A 210 18.52 8.59 -4.62
N ARG A 211 18.54 9.82 -5.15
CA ARG A 211 17.47 10.77 -4.94
C ARG A 211 16.39 10.58 -6.00
N VAL A 212 15.31 9.91 -5.62
CA VAL A 212 14.14 9.72 -6.49
C VAL A 212 13.29 10.99 -6.50
N LEU A 213 12.96 11.45 -7.71
CA LEU A 213 12.27 12.72 -7.96
C LEU A 213 10.77 12.54 -8.22
N MET A 214 10.40 11.47 -8.90
CA MET A 214 9.02 11.04 -9.13
C MET A 214 8.91 9.53 -9.22
N SER A 215 7.74 9.00 -8.91
CA SER A 215 7.41 7.57 -8.92
C SER A 215 5.97 7.34 -9.34
N LEU A 216 5.62 6.09 -9.64
CA LEU A 216 4.23 5.72 -9.84
C LEU A 216 3.39 5.98 -8.59
N ASP A 217 2.20 6.53 -8.78
CA ASP A 217 1.21 6.69 -7.73
C ASP A 217 0.36 5.42 -7.61
N MET A 218 0.77 4.52 -6.72
CA MET A 218 0.08 3.26 -6.45
C MET A 218 -1.28 3.44 -5.77
N SER A 219 -1.65 4.66 -5.35
CA SER A 219 -2.98 4.92 -4.79
C SER A 219 -4.06 5.08 -5.87
N ASP A 220 -3.66 5.37 -7.11
CA ASP A 220 -4.55 5.37 -8.27
C ASP A 220 -4.98 3.94 -8.61
N GLU A 221 -6.29 3.75 -8.83
CA GLU A 221 -6.87 2.42 -9.01
C GLU A 221 -6.30 1.69 -10.24
N THR A 222 -6.18 2.37 -11.38
CA THR A 222 -5.68 1.76 -12.62
C THR A 222 -4.21 1.38 -12.51
N THR A 223 -3.42 2.27 -11.91
CA THR A 223 -1.97 2.09 -11.72
C THR A 223 -1.70 1.00 -10.69
N GLY A 224 -2.35 1.08 -9.52
CA GLY A 224 -2.19 0.12 -8.43
C GLY A 224 -2.69 -1.28 -8.77
N LYS A 225 -3.69 -1.43 -9.64
CA LYS A 225 -4.16 -2.75 -10.12
C LYS A 225 -3.11 -3.54 -10.90
N LYS A 226 -2.11 -2.87 -11.49
CA LYS A 226 -1.01 -3.53 -12.22
C LYS A 226 0.16 -3.91 -11.31
N ALA A 227 0.22 -3.37 -10.08
CA ALA A 227 1.28 -3.64 -9.14
C ALA A 227 1.23 -5.09 -8.62
N GLY A 228 2.38 -5.77 -8.61
CA GLY A 228 2.57 -7.01 -7.87
C GLY A 228 2.66 -6.79 -6.35
N PRO A 229 2.69 -7.87 -5.54
CA PRO A 229 2.74 -7.77 -4.08
C PRO A 229 3.91 -6.94 -3.53
N ASP A 230 5.05 -6.94 -4.23
CA ASP A 230 6.28 -6.26 -3.82
C ASP A 230 6.47 -4.87 -4.47
N ASP A 231 5.57 -4.48 -5.38
CA ASP A 231 5.66 -3.24 -6.17
C ASP A 231 5.12 -2.03 -5.37
N THR A 232 5.74 -1.77 -4.22
CA THR A 232 5.30 -0.72 -3.27
C THR A 232 5.93 0.65 -3.54
N ASP A 233 7.05 0.70 -4.26
CA ASP A 233 7.72 1.93 -4.67
C ASP A 233 8.43 1.72 -6.01
N ILE A 234 7.96 2.39 -7.06
CA ILE A 234 8.50 2.28 -8.42
C ILE A 234 8.89 3.67 -8.89
N GLY A 235 10.17 4.00 -8.71
CA GLY A 235 10.74 5.26 -9.14
C GLY A 235 10.72 5.37 -10.66
N ILE A 236 10.32 6.54 -11.15
CA ILE A 236 10.31 6.86 -12.58
C ILE A 236 11.53 7.70 -12.92
N SER A 237 11.94 8.63 -12.06
CA SER A 237 13.12 9.46 -12.31
C SER A 237 13.95 9.65 -11.05
N TRP A 238 15.27 9.63 -11.20
CA TRP A 238 16.22 9.85 -10.11
C TRP A 238 17.52 10.48 -10.57
N VAL A 239 18.22 11.06 -9.60
CA VAL A 239 19.60 11.51 -9.73
C VAL A 239 20.51 10.85 -8.71
N LYS A 240 21.78 10.66 -9.09
CA LYS A 240 22.80 10.07 -8.23
C LYS A 240 24.17 10.68 -8.53
N SER A 241 25.01 10.80 -7.50
CA SER A 241 26.44 11.02 -7.67
C SER A 241 27.19 9.70 -7.61
N TYR A 242 28.15 9.48 -8.51
CA TYR A 242 28.98 8.27 -8.52
C TYR A 242 30.44 8.64 -8.74
N GLY A 243 31.25 8.54 -7.68
CA GLY A 243 32.53 9.27 -7.63
C GLY A 243 32.28 10.78 -7.75
N LYS A 244 32.96 11.45 -8.69
CA LYS A 244 32.68 12.86 -9.04
C LYS A 244 31.60 13.01 -10.13
N GLY A 245 31.13 11.90 -10.69
CA GLY A 245 30.18 11.84 -11.79
C GLY A 245 28.75 12.15 -11.40
N ARG A 246 27.92 12.41 -12.41
CA ARG A 246 26.52 12.81 -12.26
C ARG A 246 25.64 11.93 -13.13
N LEU A 247 24.72 11.22 -12.49
CA LEU A 247 23.73 10.39 -13.17
C LEU A 247 22.35 11.01 -13.11
N PHE A 248 21.70 11.08 -14.27
CA PHE A 248 20.27 11.33 -14.40
C PHE A 248 19.61 10.15 -15.11
N TYR A 249 18.53 9.59 -14.55
CA TYR A 249 17.73 8.57 -15.20
C TYR A 249 16.26 8.96 -15.18
N CYS A 250 15.56 8.67 -16.28
CA CYS A 250 14.11 8.77 -16.36
C CYS A 250 13.54 7.59 -17.16
N SER A 251 12.57 6.89 -16.57
CA SER A 251 11.88 5.73 -17.17
C SER A 251 10.91 6.12 -18.28
N LEU A 252 10.56 7.41 -18.41
CA LEU A 252 9.64 7.88 -19.45
C LEU A 252 10.36 7.98 -20.79
N GLY A 253 9.89 7.27 -21.81
CA GLY A 253 10.52 7.36 -23.14
C GLY A 253 10.21 6.23 -24.11
N HIS A 254 9.24 5.35 -23.82
CA HIS A 254 8.87 4.28 -24.74
C HIS A 254 8.03 4.79 -25.91
N ASN A 255 7.00 5.59 -25.63
CA ASN A 255 6.08 6.08 -26.63
C ASN A 255 6.59 7.37 -27.28
N ASN A 256 6.50 7.42 -28.61
CA ASN A 256 6.99 8.55 -29.42
C ASN A 256 6.38 9.88 -28.97
N HIS A 257 5.11 9.91 -28.58
CA HIS A 257 4.45 11.18 -28.24
C HIS A 257 4.99 11.90 -27.02
N LEU A 258 5.86 11.24 -26.24
CA LEU A 258 6.57 11.89 -25.15
C LEU A 258 7.62 12.90 -25.64
N THR A 259 8.11 12.76 -26.86
CA THR A 259 9.09 13.68 -27.45
C THR A 259 8.51 15.04 -27.84
N TRP A 260 7.20 15.24 -27.70
CA TRP A 260 6.56 16.55 -27.82
C TRP A 260 5.65 16.85 -26.62
N ASN A 261 5.95 16.27 -25.46
CA ASN A 261 5.32 16.65 -24.20
C ASN A 261 6.17 17.73 -23.50
N PRO A 262 5.71 18.99 -23.37
CA PRO A 262 6.53 20.08 -22.83
C PRO A 262 7.07 19.84 -21.42
N ALA A 263 6.30 19.15 -20.55
CA ALA A 263 6.74 18.86 -19.19
C ALA A 263 7.84 17.79 -19.16
N VAL A 264 7.72 16.76 -20.00
CA VAL A 264 8.75 15.71 -20.17
C VAL A 264 10.03 16.31 -20.76
N LEU A 265 9.92 17.10 -21.83
CA LEU A 265 11.08 17.76 -22.45
C LEU A 265 11.79 18.73 -21.50
N GLY A 266 11.03 19.50 -20.72
CA GLY A 266 11.59 20.37 -19.69
C GLY A 266 12.34 19.60 -18.59
N HIS A 267 11.82 18.45 -18.17
CA HIS A 267 12.48 17.59 -17.19
C HIS A 267 13.78 16.98 -17.74
N TYR A 268 13.76 16.48 -18.98
CA TYR A 268 14.94 15.97 -19.66
C TYR A 268 16.03 17.02 -19.85
N LEU A 269 15.68 18.23 -20.31
CA LEU A 269 16.63 19.32 -20.44
C LEU A 269 17.33 19.63 -19.10
N ALA A 270 16.54 19.78 -18.03
CA ALA A 270 17.09 20.07 -16.71
C ALA A 270 18.04 18.94 -16.23
N GLY A 271 17.62 17.68 -16.39
CA GLY A 271 18.41 16.50 -16.00
C GLY A 271 19.69 16.35 -16.81
N ILE A 272 19.65 16.61 -18.12
CA ILE A 272 20.82 16.60 -18.99
C ILE A 272 21.81 17.70 -18.59
N GLN A 273 21.34 18.93 -18.34
CA GLN A 273 22.22 20.02 -17.90
C GLN A 273 22.85 19.76 -16.52
N PHE A 274 22.13 19.06 -15.63
CA PHE A 274 22.73 18.55 -14.41
C PHE A 274 23.85 17.53 -14.72
N ALA A 275 23.60 16.52 -15.56
CA ALA A 275 24.61 15.53 -15.92
C ALA A 275 25.85 16.17 -16.58
N LEU A 276 25.66 17.16 -17.45
CA LEU A 276 26.72 17.96 -18.08
C LEU A 276 27.50 18.83 -17.07
N GLY A 277 26.93 19.14 -15.91
CA GLY A 277 27.58 19.90 -14.84
C GLY A 277 27.30 21.41 -14.84
N ASP A 278 26.35 21.85 -15.66
CA ASP A 278 25.94 23.25 -15.75
C ASP A 278 24.87 23.61 -14.71
N PHE A 279 24.05 22.63 -14.33
CA PHE A 279 22.98 22.83 -13.36
C PHE A 279 23.21 22.04 -12.07
N PRO A 280 23.97 22.59 -11.09
CA PRO A 280 24.23 21.89 -9.84
C PRO A 280 22.93 21.77 -9.03
N VAL A 281 22.60 20.55 -8.65
CA VAL A 281 21.44 20.23 -7.79
C VAL A 281 21.87 19.25 -6.70
N ASP A 282 21.09 19.16 -5.63
CA ASP A 282 21.35 18.24 -4.54
C ASP A 282 21.03 16.80 -4.95
N THR A 283 22.06 15.95 -5.01
CA THR A 283 21.95 14.53 -5.36
C THR A 283 21.87 13.61 -4.14
N LYS A 284 21.93 14.17 -2.92
CA LYS A 284 21.87 13.36 -1.70
C LYS A 284 20.59 12.54 -1.72
N PRO A 285 20.69 11.21 -1.52
CA PRO A 285 19.51 10.36 -1.43
C PRO A 285 18.54 10.95 -0.41
N LYS A 286 17.27 10.99 -0.82
CA LYS A 286 16.15 11.27 0.08
C LYS A 286 15.42 9.95 0.22
N PRO A 287 15.77 9.14 1.23
CA PRO A 287 14.94 8.00 1.58
C PRO A 287 13.53 8.53 1.77
N VAL A 288 12.57 8.04 1.00
CA VAL A 288 11.21 8.02 1.55
C VAL A 288 11.36 7.18 2.80
N ILE A 289 10.90 7.72 3.93
CA ILE A 289 10.79 6.96 5.17
C ILE A 289 9.68 5.93 4.91
N SER A 290 9.98 4.92 4.10
CA SER A 290 9.20 3.72 3.91
C SER A 290 9.64 2.77 5.02
N SER A 291 8.90 2.81 6.12
CA SER A 291 8.56 1.63 6.92
C SER A 291 9.69 0.69 7.39
N ARG A 292 10.92 1.17 7.63
CA ARG A 292 11.93 0.46 8.45
C ARG A 292 12.75 1.34 9.43
N LYS A 293 12.32 2.58 9.65
CA LYS A 293 12.14 3.14 11.00
C LYS A 293 10.67 3.52 11.03
N GLY A 294 9.99 3.24 12.14
CA GLY A 294 8.54 3.15 12.22
C GLY A 294 7.79 4.21 11.41
N SER A 295 6.74 3.80 10.68
CA SER A 295 5.77 4.75 10.11
C SER A 295 5.34 5.80 11.13
N GLU A 296 4.78 6.95 10.72
CA GLU A 296 4.16 7.90 11.67
C GLU A 296 3.22 7.17 12.65
N MET A 297 2.52 6.14 12.15
CA MET A 297 1.75 5.20 12.96
C MET A 297 2.64 4.39 13.92
N ASP A 298 3.76 3.82 13.51
CA ASP A 298 4.64 3.05 14.40
C ASP A 298 5.40 3.92 15.41
N GLU A 299 5.77 5.16 15.08
CA GLU A 299 6.31 6.12 16.06
C GLU A 299 5.24 6.48 17.10
N LEU A 300 4.03 6.77 16.62
CA LEU A 300 2.88 7.01 17.47
C LEU A 300 2.59 5.79 18.35
N LEU A 301 2.57 4.59 17.78
CA LEU A 301 2.38 3.35 18.51
C LEU A 301 3.57 3.05 19.43
N GLY A 302 4.79 3.45 19.09
CA GLY A 302 5.96 3.37 19.94
C GLY A 302 5.83 4.24 21.20
N LYS A 303 5.28 5.45 21.06
CA LYS A 303 4.91 6.31 22.20
C LYS A 303 3.78 5.68 23.02
N ILE A 304 2.74 5.17 22.34
CA ILE A 304 1.59 4.55 23.01
C ILE A 304 1.98 3.28 23.74
N LYS A 305 2.88 2.44 23.21
CA LYS A 305 3.39 1.24 23.88
C LYS A 305 3.97 1.53 25.26
N LYS A 306 4.56 2.71 25.43
CA LYS A 306 5.19 3.19 26.68
C LYS A 306 4.26 4.02 27.57
N TYR A 307 3.04 4.32 27.10
CA TYR A 307 2.09 5.16 27.84
C TYR A 307 1.69 4.51 29.16
N ASP A 308 1.74 5.24 30.26
CA ASP A 308 1.19 4.79 31.55
C ASP A 308 0.13 5.76 32.10
N TYR A 309 -0.63 5.30 33.09
CA TYR A 309 -1.64 6.10 33.77
C TYR A 309 -1.03 7.40 34.30
N GLY A 310 -1.79 8.50 34.22
CA GLY A 310 -1.33 9.83 34.64
C GLY A 310 -0.44 10.58 33.63
N GLN A 311 0.11 9.91 32.61
CA GLN A 311 0.87 10.58 31.57
C GLN A 311 -0.03 11.34 30.57
N SER A 312 0.60 12.24 29.80
CA SER A 312 -0.07 12.98 28.73
C SER A 312 -0.78 12.04 27.75
N ARG A 313 -2.02 12.39 27.43
CA ARG A 313 -2.88 11.60 26.53
C ARG A 313 -2.75 12.02 25.07
N ALA A 314 -1.82 12.92 24.72
CA ALA A 314 -1.70 13.49 23.38
C ALA A 314 -1.61 12.39 22.29
N SER A 315 -0.71 11.42 22.45
CA SER A 315 -0.56 10.30 21.49
C SER A 315 -1.81 9.42 21.42
N LEU A 316 -2.54 9.23 22.52
CA LEU A 316 -3.81 8.49 22.51
C LEU A 316 -4.89 9.25 21.73
N THR A 317 -4.95 10.57 21.89
CA THR A 317 -5.87 11.45 21.15
C THR A 317 -5.55 11.40 19.67
N GLU A 318 -4.28 11.49 19.30
CA GLU A 318 -3.82 11.41 17.91
C GLU A 318 -4.21 10.08 17.25
N LEU A 319 -4.00 8.94 17.91
CA LEU A 319 -4.45 7.65 17.38
C LEU A 319 -5.97 7.60 17.20
N SER A 320 -6.71 8.21 18.14
CA SER A 320 -8.18 8.28 18.06
C SER A 320 -8.64 9.10 16.85
N ASN A 321 -7.95 10.20 16.55
CA ASN A 321 -8.22 11.03 15.38
C ASN A 321 -7.91 10.26 14.08
N LYS A 322 -6.75 9.59 13.99
CA LYS A 322 -6.39 8.77 12.82
C LYS A 322 -7.40 7.64 12.57
N ILE A 323 -7.94 7.01 13.62
CA ILE A 323 -9.03 6.02 13.49
C ILE A 323 -10.30 6.67 12.94
N ARG A 324 -10.68 7.84 13.46
CA ARG A 324 -11.88 8.57 13.01
C ARG A 324 -11.77 9.01 11.55
N GLU A 325 -10.60 9.49 11.14
CA GLU A 325 -10.31 9.88 9.74
C GLU A 325 -10.32 8.67 8.79
N ALA A 326 -10.04 7.47 9.30
CA ALA A 326 -10.13 6.24 8.53
C ALA A 326 -11.57 5.72 8.35
N TYR A 327 -12.56 6.31 9.03
CA TYR A 327 -13.97 5.94 8.83
C TYR A 327 -14.38 6.17 7.36
N GLY A 328 -15.15 5.23 6.82
CA GLY A 328 -15.45 5.17 5.38
C GLY A 328 -14.43 4.40 4.54
N SER A 329 -13.22 4.12 5.05
CA SER A 329 -12.20 3.32 4.35
C SER A 329 -11.94 1.98 5.02
N ARG A 330 -12.53 0.91 4.47
CA ARG A 330 -12.34 -0.47 4.98
C ARG A 330 -10.86 -0.91 4.93
N GLY A 331 -10.11 -0.50 3.91
CA GLY A 331 -8.70 -0.84 3.76
C GLY A 331 -7.83 -0.21 4.87
N LYS A 332 -8.00 1.09 5.12
CA LYS A 332 -7.25 1.82 6.16
C LYS A 332 -7.58 1.28 7.56
N LEU A 333 -8.86 1.03 7.86
CA LEU A 333 -9.26 0.46 9.14
C LEU A 333 -8.67 -0.94 9.38
N ARG A 334 -8.56 -1.78 8.34
CA ARG A 334 -7.89 -3.08 8.44
C ARG A 334 -6.39 -2.96 8.74
N GLN A 335 -5.72 -1.99 8.11
CA GLN A 335 -4.31 -1.73 8.39
C GLN A 335 -4.11 -1.24 9.83
N ILE A 336 -4.94 -0.29 10.28
CA ILE A 336 -4.91 0.18 11.67
C ILE A 336 -5.18 -0.97 12.64
N GLU A 337 -6.23 -1.78 12.41
CA GLU A 337 -6.52 -2.97 13.23
C GLU A 337 -5.29 -3.88 13.37
N LYS A 338 -4.59 -4.16 12.26
CA LYS A 338 -3.37 -4.98 12.26
C LYS A 338 -2.28 -4.36 13.15
N SER A 339 -2.07 -3.06 13.07
CA SER A 339 -1.06 -2.38 13.92
C SER A 339 -1.46 -2.37 15.40
N LEU A 340 -2.75 -2.18 15.72
CA LEU A 340 -3.28 -2.28 17.08
C LEU A 340 -3.05 -3.68 17.67
N VAL A 341 -3.29 -4.73 16.88
CA VAL A 341 -2.99 -6.12 17.27
C VAL A 341 -1.50 -6.28 17.61
N GLY A 342 -0.61 -5.72 16.79
CA GLY A 342 0.82 -5.73 17.07
C GLY A 342 1.22 -5.06 18.39
N VAL A 343 0.45 -4.06 18.87
CA VAL A 343 0.66 -3.49 20.22
C VAL A 343 0.24 -4.46 21.31
N LEU A 344 -0.91 -5.14 21.17
CA LEU A 344 -1.36 -6.13 22.16
C LEU A 344 -0.38 -7.30 22.33
N GLU A 345 0.26 -7.71 21.24
CA GLU A 345 1.24 -8.81 21.22
C GLU A 345 2.66 -8.40 21.64
N SER A 346 2.90 -7.10 21.89
CA SER A 346 4.18 -6.58 22.35
C SER A 346 4.29 -6.49 23.89
N ASP A 347 5.42 -5.98 24.36
CA ASP A 347 5.75 -5.63 25.74
C ASP A 347 5.10 -4.31 26.23
N ALA A 348 4.09 -3.81 25.49
CA ALA A 348 3.36 -2.60 25.86
C ALA A 348 2.80 -2.64 27.28
N THR A 349 2.76 -1.47 27.94
CA THR A 349 2.23 -1.31 29.30
C THR A 349 0.76 -1.77 29.42
N PRO A 350 0.29 -2.09 30.64
CA PRO A 350 -1.12 -2.39 30.88
C PRO A 350 -2.07 -1.26 30.45
N ALA A 351 -1.71 0.00 30.72
CA ALA A 351 -2.48 1.18 30.33
C ALA A 351 -2.62 1.30 28.80
N ALA A 352 -1.53 1.05 28.06
CA ALA A 352 -1.53 1.03 26.61
C ALA A 352 -2.44 -0.07 26.06
N LYS A 353 -2.28 -1.32 26.54
CA LYS A 353 -3.11 -2.45 26.12
C LYS A 353 -4.59 -2.22 26.42
N GLN A 354 -4.92 -1.63 27.58
CA GLN A 354 -6.28 -1.23 27.91
C GLN A 354 -6.84 -0.23 26.88
N PHE A 355 -6.09 0.80 26.52
CA PHE A 355 -6.51 1.77 25.51
C PHE A 355 -6.74 1.12 24.15
N ILE A 356 -5.82 0.26 23.71
CA ILE A 356 -5.91 -0.45 22.43
C ILE A 356 -7.14 -1.37 22.38
N CYS A 357 -7.44 -2.11 23.45
CA CYS A 357 -8.67 -2.90 23.54
C CYS A 357 -9.94 -2.07 23.38
N ARG A 358 -9.98 -0.83 23.91
CA ARG A 358 -11.12 0.09 23.70
C ARG A 358 -11.26 0.52 22.24
N LYS A 359 -10.15 0.64 21.49
CA LYS A 359 -10.20 0.94 20.06
C LYS A 359 -10.66 -0.26 19.24
N LEU A 360 -10.14 -1.44 19.56
CA LEU A 360 -10.58 -2.69 18.94
C LEU A 360 -12.04 -3.03 19.26
N SER A 361 -12.60 -2.54 20.35
CA SER A 361 -14.05 -2.70 20.60
C SER A 361 -14.94 -1.89 19.66
N ILE A 362 -14.36 -0.95 18.91
CA ILE A 362 -15.06 -0.08 17.95
C ILE A 362 -14.78 -0.55 16.51
N ILE A 363 -13.50 -0.79 16.17
CA ILE A 363 -13.08 -1.12 14.80
C ILE A 363 -12.69 -2.58 14.58
N GLY A 364 -12.60 -3.38 15.65
CA GLY A 364 -12.11 -4.74 15.60
C GLY A 364 -13.02 -5.67 14.81
N THR A 365 -12.38 -6.57 14.06
CA THR A 365 -13.00 -7.63 13.28
C THR A 365 -12.52 -8.99 13.77
N LYS A 366 -12.80 -10.05 13.01
CA LYS A 366 -12.25 -11.39 13.27
C LYS A 366 -10.72 -11.42 13.36
N ALA A 367 -10.03 -10.45 12.76
CA ALA A 367 -8.56 -10.41 12.71
C ALA A 367 -7.92 -10.14 14.08
N SER A 368 -8.56 -9.37 14.96
CA SER A 368 -8.04 -9.08 16.31
C SER A 368 -8.39 -10.14 17.36
N VAL A 369 -9.31 -11.06 17.06
CA VAL A 369 -9.77 -12.09 18.00
C VAL A 369 -8.63 -12.98 18.54
N PRO A 370 -7.66 -13.47 17.73
CA PRO A 370 -6.58 -14.31 18.25
C PRO A 370 -5.72 -13.62 19.33
N ALA A 371 -5.35 -12.35 19.13
CA ALA A 371 -4.54 -11.60 20.09
C ALA A 371 -5.34 -11.31 21.38
N LEU A 372 -6.61 -10.93 21.26
CA LEU A 372 -7.50 -10.75 22.40
C LEU A 372 -7.73 -12.06 23.17
N ALA A 373 -7.82 -13.19 22.48
CA ALA A 373 -7.99 -14.50 23.11
C ALA A 373 -6.80 -14.87 24.01
N LYS A 374 -5.56 -14.60 23.58
CA LYS A 374 -4.35 -14.82 24.39
C LYS A 374 -4.40 -14.04 25.71
N MET A 375 -4.95 -12.82 25.69
CA MET A 375 -5.08 -11.97 26.88
C MET A 375 -6.11 -12.49 27.90
N LEU A 376 -7.07 -13.33 27.48
CA LEU A 376 -8.09 -13.89 28.40
C LEU A 376 -7.47 -14.81 29.45
N THR A 377 -6.40 -15.53 29.10
CA THR A 377 -5.69 -16.47 29.98
C THR A 377 -4.38 -15.88 30.52
N GLY A 378 -4.05 -14.63 30.17
CA GLY A 378 -2.88 -13.94 30.67
C GLY A 378 -2.99 -13.61 32.15
N LYS A 379 -1.86 -13.64 32.87
CA LYS A 379 -1.79 -13.20 34.27
C LYS A 379 -1.51 -11.69 34.35
N PRO A 380 -2.01 -10.97 35.36
CA PRO A 380 -1.61 -9.59 35.61
C PRO A 380 -0.12 -9.53 35.98
N ALA A 381 0.57 -8.43 35.67
CA ALA A 381 2.01 -8.33 35.95
C ALA A 381 2.29 -8.14 37.47
N SER A 382 1.31 -7.64 38.22
CA SER A 382 1.36 -7.52 39.68
C SER A 382 -0.03 -7.78 40.30
N LYS A 383 -0.11 -7.88 41.64
CA LYS A 383 -1.39 -8.06 42.35
C LYS A 383 -2.28 -6.80 42.28
N GLN A 384 -1.68 -5.65 42.07
CA GLN A 384 -2.32 -4.34 42.01
C GLN A 384 -2.85 -4.02 40.62
N GLU A 385 -2.32 -4.70 39.59
CA GLU A 385 -2.75 -4.49 38.21
C GLU A 385 -4.07 -5.20 37.85
N PRO A 386 -4.93 -4.57 37.03
CA PRO A 386 -6.12 -5.22 36.50
C PRO A 386 -5.77 -6.45 35.68
N HIS A 387 -6.60 -7.49 35.79
CA HIS A 387 -6.43 -8.70 34.98
C HIS A 387 -6.63 -8.38 33.49
N PRO A 388 -5.71 -8.79 32.57
CA PRO A 388 -5.79 -8.43 31.15
C PRO A 388 -7.09 -8.91 30.47
N ALA A 389 -7.66 -10.01 30.96
CA ALA A 389 -8.94 -10.54 30.53
C ALA A 389 -10.10 -9.52 30.55
N ASP A 390 -10.11 -8.55 31.46
CA ASP A 390 -11.22 -7.58 31.56
C ASP A 390 -11.32 -6.68 30.32
N MET A 391 -10.18 -6.24 29.80
CA MET A 391 -10.16 -5.41 28.59
C MET A 391 -10.28 -6.25 27.32
N ALA A 392 -9.73 -7.46 27.32
CA ALA A 392 -9.90 -8.39 26.21
C ALA A 392 -11.38 -8.76 26.01
N ARG A 393 -12.11 -9.10 27.09
CA ARG A 393 -13.55 -9.40 27.01
C ARG A 393 -14.37 -8.17 26.61
N TYR A 394 -13.99 -6.97 27.07
CA TYR A 394 -14.65 -5.72 26.66
C TYR A 394 -14.65 -5.53 25.13
N ALA A 395 -13.52 -5.85 24.47
CA ALA A 395 -13.41 -5.82 23.02
C ALA A 395 -14.18 -6.98 22.37
N LEU A 396 -13.93 -8.23 22.80
CA LEU A 396 -14.55 -9.43 22.24
C LEU A 396 -16.07 -9.42 22.35
N GLU A 397 -16.65 -8.81 23.39
CA GLU A 397 -18.10 -8.67 23.54
C GLU A 397 -18.74 -7.87 22.41
N ARG A 398 -18.03 -6.89 21.85
CA ARG A 398 -18.52 -5.98 20.79
C ARG A 398 -18.12 -6.40 19.38
N ILE A 399 -17.05 -7.17 19.22
CA ILE A 399 -16.62 -7.66 17.91
C ILE A 399 -17.72 -8.57 17.32
N PRO A 400 -18.20 -8.29 16.08
CA PRO A 400 -19.25 -9.06 15.46
C PRO A 400 -18.78 -10.45 15.03
N GLY A 401 -19.72 -11.40 14.93
CA GLY A 401 -19.47 -12.75 14.41
C GLY A 401 -19.22 -13.82 15.47
N ALA A 402 -19.28 -15.09 15.06
CA ALA A 402 -19.22 -16.24 15.97
C ALA A 402 -17.83 -16.48 16.58
N VAL A 403 -16.77 -16.01 15.92
CA VAL A 403 -15.37 -16.25 16.31
C VAL A 403 -15.02 -15.71 17.70
N ALA A 404 -15.55 -14.56 18.10
CA ALA A 404 -15.29 -14.00 19.42
C ALA A 404 -15.98 -14.83 20.53
N GLY A 405 -17.17 -15.38 20.26
CA GLY A 405 -17.83 -16.32 21.18
C GLY A 405 -17.06 -17.65 21.29
N GLU A 406 -16.51 -18.15 20.19
CA GLU A 406 -15.62 -19.31 20.21
C GLU A 406 -14.36 -19.08 21.06
N ALA A 407 -13.71 -17.93 20.92
CA ALA A 407 -12.54 -17.57 21.73
C ALA A 407 -12.87 -17.56 23.23
N LEU A 408 -13.99 -16.94 23.62
CA LEU A 408 -14.46 -16.92 25.01
C LEU A 408 -14.75 -18.34 25.53
N ARG A 409 -15.40 -19.19 24.73
CA ARG A 409 -15.68 -20.59 25.11
C ARG A 409 -14.40 -21.42 25.27
N LYS A 410 -13.38 -21.21 24.43
CA LYS A 410 -12.07 -21.86 24.54
C LYS A 410 -11.29 -21.41 25.78
N ALA A 411 -11.42 -20.14 26.18
CA ALA A 411 -10.76 -19.60 27.37
C ALA A 411 -11.45 -20.00 28.69
N LEU A 412 -12.76 -20.26 28.68
CA LEU A 412 -13.54 -20.59 29.88
C LEU A 412 -12.97 -21.72 30.75
N PRO A 413 -12.59 -22.90 30.23
CA PRO A 413 -12.00 -23.96 31.06
C PRO A 413 -10.61 -23.59 31.60
N ASN A 414 -9.90 -22.68 30.92
CA ASN A 414 -8.50 -22.32 31.19
C ASN A 414 -8.35 -21.05 32.05
N THR A 415 -9.43 -20.62 32.72
CA THR A 415 -9.44 -19.42 33.57
C THR A 415 -10.04 -19.74 34.95
N SER A 416 -9.76 -18.90 35.93
CA SER A 416 -10.27 -19.04 37.30
C SER A 416 -10.62 -17.67 37.90
N GLY A 417 -11.29 -17.67 39.05
CA GLY A 417 -11.65 -16.46 39.79
C GLY A 417 -12.40 -15.42 38.95
N LYS A 418 -12.05 -14.14 39.13
CA LYS A 418 -12.70 -13.01 38.45
C LYS A 418 -12.64 -13.09 36.93
N ALA A 419 -11.56 -13.62 36.36
CA ALA A 419 -11.42 -13.78 34.91
C ALA A 419 -12.44 -14.77 34.33
N LYS A 420 -12.63 -15.93 34.99
CA LYS A 420 -13.65 -16.92 34.62
C LYS A 420 -15.06 -16.33 34.71
N VAL A 421 -15.38 -15.63 35.81
CA VAL A 421 -16.66 -14.92 35.99
C VAL A 421 -16.88 -13.88 34.87
N GLY A 422 -15.85 -13.12 34.51
CA GLY A 422 -15.89 -12.15 33.42
C GLY A 422 -16.22 -12.79 32.06
N ILE A 423 -15.59 -13.93 31.74
CA ILE A 423 -15.85 -14.68 30.49
C ILE A 423 -17.30 -15.20 30.46
N ILE A 424 -17.78 -15.75 31.57
CA ILE A 424 -19.17 -16.21 31.71
C ILE A 424 -20.14 -15.07 31.41
N ASN A 425 -19.90 -13.89 32.00
CA ASN A 425 -20.73 -12.71 31.79
C ASN A 425 -20.74 -12.29 30.31
N SER A 426 -19.58 -12.25 29.65
CA SER A 426 -19.50 -11.87 28.23
C SER A 426 -20.15 -12.91 27.29
N LEU A 427 -20.09 -14.21 27.60
CA LEU A 427 -20.86 -15.24 26.88
C LEU A 427 -22.37 -15.00 27.01
N GLY A 428 -22.83 -14.61 28.20
CA GLY A 428 -24.22 -14.20 28.45
C GLY A 428 -24.63 -12.97 27.64
N GLN A 429 -23.81 -11.91 27.64
CA GLN A 429 -24.07 -10.67 26.91
C GLN A 429 -24.14 -10.90 25.40
N ARG A 430 -23.23 -11.72 24.86
CA ARG A 430 -23.25 -12.15 23.46
C ARG A 430 -24.37 -13.12 23.11
N ARG A 431 -25.11 -13.61 24.12
CA ARG A 431 -26.18 -14.61 23.99
C ARG A 431 -25.70 -15.88 23.28
N ASP A 432 -24.47 -16.34 23.58
CA ASP A 432 -23.84 -17.47 22.89
C ASP A 432 -24.53 -18.80 23.23
N LYS A 433 -25.38 -19.28 22.32
CA LYS A 433 -26.12 -20.54 22.47
C LYS A 433 -25.20 -21.76 22.60
N LYS A 434 -23.99 -21.72 22.01
CA LYS A 434 -23.03 -22.83 22.08
C LYS A 434 -22.34 -22.92 23.45
N ALA A 435 -22.47 -21.89 24.30
CA ALA A 435 -21.95 -21.89 25.67
C ALA A 435 -22.85 -22.61 26.68
N VAL A 436 -24.13 -22.83 26.36
CA VAL A 436 -25.15 -23.33 27.30
C VAL A 436 -24.73 -24.61 28.03
N LYS A 437 -24.15 -25.59 27.33
CA LYS A 437 -23.71 -26.85 27.95
C LYS A 437 -22.62 -26.62 29.00
N ALA A 438 -21.66 -25.74 28.71
CA ALA A 438 -20.58 -25.42 29.63
C ALA A 438 -21.09 -24.62 30.83
N LEU A 439 -21.94 -23.62 30.59
CA LEU A 439 -22.54 -22.80 31.65
C LEU A 439 -23.44 -23.61 32.59
N SER A 440 -24.25 -24.53 32.05
CA SER A 440 -25.10 -25.42 32.85
C SER A 440 -24.29 -26.24 33.86
N LYS A 441 -23.12 -26.76 33.46
CA LYS A 441 -22.20 -27.46 34.37
C LYS A 441 -21.69 -26.56 35.49
N LEU A 442 -21.39 -25.30 35.19
CA LEU A 442 -20.85 -24.34 36.16
C LEU A 442 -21.87 -23.92 37.22
N VAL A 443 -23.17 -23.91 36.90
CA VAL A 443 -24.24 -23.64 37.89
C VAL A 443 -24.23 -24.67 39.03
N GLY A 444 -23.86 -25.93 38.75
CA GLY A 444 -23.73 -26.98 39.75
C GLY A 444 -22.34 -27.12 40.36
N GLY A 445 -21.42 -26.20 40.07
CA GLY A 445 -20.04 -26.25 40.55
C GLY A 445 -19.86 -25.75 41.99
N SER A 446 -18.68 -25.97 42.56
CA SER A 446 -18.32 -25.52 43.91
C SER A 446 -17.93 -24.04 44.00
N ASP A 447 -17.57 -23.40 42.88
CA ASP A 447 -17.28 -21.96 42.83
C ASP A 447 -18.59 -21.17 42.78
N ALA A 448 -18.98 -20.61 43.93
CA ALA A 448 -20.24 -19.88 44.10
C ALA A 448 -20.36 -18.66 43.15
N LEU A 449 -19.29 -17.91 42.94
CA LEU A 449 -19.32 -16.73 42.07
C LEU A 449 -19.47 -17.13 40.61
N ALA A 450 -18.76 -18.18 40.17
CA ALA A 450 -18.92 -18.71 38.83
C ALA A 450 -20.31 -19.32 38.61
N ALA A 451 -20.88 -19.98 39.62
CA ALA A 451 -22.22 -20.56 39.55
C ALA A 451 -23.32 -19.49 39.41
N GLU A 452 -23.26 -18.42 40.22
CA GLU A 452 -24.18 -17.28 40.13
C GLU A 452 -24.08 -16.59 38.76
N ALA A 453 -22.86 -16.32 38.29
CA ALA A 453 -22.63 -15.73 36.96
C ALA A 453 -23.14 -16.63 35.83
N ALA A 454 -22.97 -17.95 35.95
CA ALA A 454 -23.42 -18.91 34.94
C ALA A 454 -24.94 -18.96 34.85
N ALA A 455 -25.64 -18.92 35.98
CA ALA A 455 -27.10 -18.83 36.03
C ALA A 455 -27.59 -17.53 35.34
N ALA A 456 -27.00 -16.39 35.70
CA ALA A 456 -27.32 -15.09 35.08
C ALA A 456 -27.04 -15.08 33.57
N ALA A 457 -25.93 -15.67 33.12
CA ALA A 457 -25.57 -15.77 31.71
C ALA A 457 -26.56 -16.63 30.92
N LEU A 458 -27.01 -17.76 31.49
CA LEU A 458 -28.07 -18.59 30.89
C LEU A 458 -29.37 -17.80 30.73
N GLY A 459 -29.74 -17.00 31.73
CA GLY A 459 -30.91 -16.10 31.68
C GLY A 459 -30.82 -15.08 30.53
N LYS A 460 -29.64 -14.52 30.28
CA LYS A 460 -29.41 -13.60 29.15
C LYS A 460 -29.47 -14.29 27.79
N ILE A 461 -28.88 -15.50 27.70
CA ILE A 461 -28.93 -16.33 26.49
C ILE A 461 -30.38 -16.65 26.14
N ALA A 462 -31.18 -17.12 27.12
CA ALA A 462 -32.59 -17.46 26.99
C ALA A 462 -32.91 -18.28 25.72
N SER A 463 -32.11 -19.31 25.47
CA SER A 463 -32.39 -20.31 24.44
C SER A 463 -33.15 -21.49 25.07
N PRO A 464 -33.82 -22.36 24.29
CA PRO A 464 -34.50 -23.53 24.84
C PRO A 464 -33.60 -24.40 25.73
N GLY A 465 -32.34 -24.58 25.34
CA GLY A 465 -31.35 -25.28 26.15
C GLY A 465 -31.02 -24.55 27.46
N ALA A 466 -30.92 -23.23 27.43
CA ALA A 466 -30.67 -22.43 28.64
C ALA A 466 -31.87 -22.46 29.60
N THR A 467 -33.08 -22.32 29.06
CA THR A 467 -34.34 -22.44 29.79
C THR A 467 -34.46 -23.80 30.47
N LYS A 468 -34.14 -24.90 29.76
CA LYS A 468 -34.11 -26.25 30.32
C LYS A 468 -33.07 -26.39 31.44
N ALA A 469 -31.88 -25.84 31.25
CA ALA A 469 -30.82 -25.88 32.27
C ALA A 469 -31.23 -25.14 33.55
N LEU A 470 -31.83 -23.96 33.44
CA LEU A 470 -32.32 -23.19 34.59
C LEU A 470 -33.49 -23.87 35.30
N ALA A 471 -34.42 -24.49 34.54
CA ALA A 471 -35.51 -25.27 35.11
C ALA A 471 -35.00 -26.44 35.98
N GLN A 472 -33.93 -27.12 35.54
CA GLN A 472 -33.26 -28.18 36.31
C GLN A 472 -32.49 -27.63 37.51
N ALA A 473 -31.79 -26.50 37.35
CA ALA A 473 -31.03 -25.88 38.43
C ALA A 473 -31.95 -25.37 39.55
N ARG A 474 -33.17 -24.93 39.23
CA ARG A 474 -34.15 -24.41 40.20
C ARG A 474 -34.45 -25.39 41.33
N THR A 475 -34.54 -26.69 41.00
CA THR A 475 -34.86 -27.73 41.98
C THR A 475 -33.62 -28.27 42.71
N LYS A 476 -32.42 -27.99 42.20
CA LYS A 476 -31.15 -28.52 42.71
C LYS A 476 -30.33 -27.50 43.52
N THR A 477 -30.65 -26.22 43.41
CA THR A 477 -29.93 -25.13 44.09
C THR A 477 -30.70 -24.65 45.32
N LYS A 478 -29.98 -24.06 46.29
CA LYS A 478 -30.53 -23.50 47.53
C LYS A 478 -29.96 -22.09 47.79
N GLY A 479 -30.53 -21.37 48.75
CA GLY A 479 -30.05 -20.08 49.21
C GLY A 479 -29.93 -19.03 48.09
N LYS A 480 -28.87 -18.22 48.14
CA LYS A 480 -28.62 -17.11 47.21
C LYS A 480 -28.56 -17.54 45.74
N LEU A 481 -27.87 -18.65 45.45
CA LEU A 481 -27.76 -19.18 44.08
C LEU A 481 -29.13 -19.54 43.50
N ARG A 482 -30.02 -20.12 44.32
CA ARG A 482 -31.39 -20.44 43.89
C ARG A 482 -32.16 -19.19 43.48
N LEU A 483 -32.03 -18.09 44.23
CA LEU A 483 -32.68 -16.83 43.89
C LEU A 483 -32.19 -16.28 42.54
N VAL A 484 -30.89 -16.39 42.26
CA VAL A 484 -30.32 -16.01 40.95
C VAL A 484 -30.83 -16.90 39.82
N VAL A 485 -30.96 -18.21 40.06
CA VAL A 485 -31.53 -19.16 39.08
C VAL A 485 -32.99 -18.83 38.79
N LEU A 486 -33.78 -18.53 39.82
CA LEU A 486 -35.18 -18.14 39.68
C LEU A 486 -35.35 -16.86 38.87
N ASP A 487 -34.61 -15.81 39.20
CA ASP A 487 -34.59 -14.54 38.44
C ASP A 487 -34.16 -14.76 36.98
N SER A 488 -33.15 -15.61 36.76
CA SER A 488 -32.68 -15.95 35.42
C SER A 488 -33.71 -16.75 34.62
N TYR A 489 -34.49 -17.61 35.28
CA TYR A 489 -35.55 -18.38 34.65
C TYR A 489 -36.76 -17.51 34.32
N LEU A 490 -37.08 -16.55 35.19
CA LEU A 490 -38.08 -15.50 34.93
C LEU A 490 -37.71 -14.68 33.70
N LYS A 491 -36.46 -14.21 33.58
CA LYS A 491 -35.94 -13.52 32.39
C LYS A 491 -36.07 -14.33 31.10
N CYS A 492 -35.97 -15.66 31.18
CA CYS A 492 -36.23 -16.52 30.02
C CYS A 492 -37.70 -16.48 29.62
N ALA A 493 -38.63 -16.49 30.59
CA ALA A 493 -40.06 -16.34 30.33
C ALA A 493 -40.38 -14.98 29.70
N ASP A 494 -39.83 -13.90 30.24
CA ASP A 494 -40.02 -12.53 29.71
C ASP A 494 -39.56 -12.42 28.26
N LYS A 495 -38.41 -13.02 27.94
CA LYS A 495 -37.88 -13.01 26.57
C LYS A 495 -38.66 -13.91 25.62
N LEU A 496 -39.23 -15.01 26.10
CA LEU A 496 -40.16 -15.84 25.32
C LEU A 496 -41.45 -15.06 25.03
N ALA A 497 -42.02 -14.39 26.02
CA ALA A 497 -43.21 -13.58 25.88
C ALA A 497 -42.99 -12.43 24.88
N ALA A 498 -41.89 -11.67 25.04
CA ALA A 498 -41.50 -10.60 24.11
C ALA A 498 -41.22 -11.12 22.68
N GLY A 499 -40.84 -12.38 22.53
CA GLY A 499 -40.66 -13.06 21.24
C GLY A 499 -41.93 -13.71 20.69
N GLY A 500 -43.11 -13.44 21.25
CA GLY A 500 -44.40 -13.97 20.80
C GLY A 500 -44.72 -15.40 21.26
N LYS A 501 -43.80 -16.06 21.99
CA LYS A 501 -43.97 -17.43 22.52
C LYS A 501 -44.74 -17.44 23.84
N LYS A 502 -45.93 -16.83 23.83
CA LYS A 502 -46.79 -16.58 24.99
C LYS A 502 -47.15 -17.83 25.79
N SER A 503 -47.46 -18.94 25.12
CA SER A 503 -47.79 -20.22 25.78
C SER A 503 -46.58 -20.81 26.53
N GLU A 504 -45.40 -20.82 25.89
CA GLU A 504 -44.15 -21.29 26.53
C GLU A 504 -43.79 -20.41 27.74
N ALA A 505 -43.92 -19.08 27.61
CA ALA A 505 -43.68 -18.14 28.70
C ALA A 505 -44.66 -18.35 29.87
N SER A 506 -45.97 -18.46 29.57
CA SER A 506 -47.02 -18.71 30.57
C SER A 506 -46.79 -19.99 31.36
N ALA A 507 -46.29 -21.05 30.72
CA ALA A 507 -45.93 -22.29 31.41
C ALA A 507 -44.78 -22.10 32.41
N ILE A 508 -43.85 -21.19 32.13
CA ILE A 508 -42.75 -20.87 33.06
C ILE A 508 -43.26 -19.97 34.19
N TYR A 509 -44.04 -18.93 33.89
CA TYR A 509 -44.58 -18.05 34.92
C TYR A 509 -45.44 -18.81 35.94
N ARG A 510 -46.29 -19.74 35.50
CA ARG A 510 -47.05 -20.62 36.41
C ARG A 510 -46.18 -21.44 37.36
N LYS A 511 -44.98 -21.86 36.91
CA LYS A 511 -44.03 -22.58 37.76
C LYS A 511 -43.33 -21.67 38.77
N LEU A 512 -43.28 -20.38 38.51
CA LEU A 512 -42.61 -19.37 39.33
C LEU A 512 -43.57 -18.60 40.24
N SER A 513 -44.89 -18.63 40.00
CA SER A 513 -45.86 -17.85 40.78
C SER A 513 -45.97 -18.26 42.24
N SER A 514 -45.59 -19.50 42.58
CA SER A 514 -45.53 -19.98 43.97
C SER A 514 -44.16 -19.77 44.63
N GLU A 515 -43.19 -19.17 43.94
CA GLU A 515 -41.88 -18.85 44.50
C GLU A 515 -41.94 -17.59 45.37
N PRO A 516 -41.00 -17.41 46.33
CA PRO A 516 -41.00 -16.23 47.21
C PRO A 516 -40.98 -14.89 46.44
N ALA A 517 -41.53 -13.85 47.07
CA ALA A 517 -41.35 -12.49 46.59
C ALA A 517 -39.84 -12.13 46.58
N PRO A 518 -39.34 -11.39 45.57
CA PRO A 518 -40.09 -10.73 44.50
C PRO A 518 -40.43 -11.59 43.26
N ILE A 519 -39.95 -12.83 43.18
CA ILE A 519 -40.08 -13.67 41.96
C ILE A 519 -41.54 -14.06 41.69
N GLY A 520 -42.26 -14.56 42.69
CA GLY A 520 -43.66 -14.97 42.51
C GLY A 520 -44.56 -13.83 42.03
N ALA A 521 -44.39 -12.63 42.60
CA ALA A 521 -45.11 -11.44 42.19
C ALA A 521 -44.82 -11.02 40.74
N ALA A 522 -43.55 -11.09 40.32
CA ALA A 522 -43.18 -10.80 38.94
C ALA A 522 -43.72 -11.84 37.95
N ALA A 523 -43.74 -13.12 38.33
CA ALA A 523 -44.32 -14.19 37.53
C ALA A 523 -45.84 -14.03 37.34
N LEU A 524 -46.57 -13.68 38.41
CA LEU A 524 -48.01 -13.39 38.33
C LEU A 524 -48.30 -12.22 37.37
N ARG A 525 -47.52 -11.14 37.44
CA ARG A 525 -47.61 -10.03 36.47
C ARG A 525 -47.34 -10.49 35.04
N GLY A 526 -46.31 -11.30 34.84
CA GLY A 526 -45.99 -11.89 33.53
C GLY A 526 -47.10 -12.77 32.96
N MET A 527 -47.83 -13.52 33.81
CA MET A 527 -48.98 -14.33 33.37
C MET A 527 -50.12 -13.47 32.81
N VAL A 528 -50.34 -12.28 33.37
CA VAL A 528 -51.39 -11.36 32.90
C VAL A 528 -51.02 -10.77 31.54
N THR A 529 -49.76 -10.36 31.37
CA THR A 529 -49.28 -9.73 30.12
C THR A 529 -49.05 -10.73 28.98
N ALA A 530 -48.82 -12.00 29.30
CA ALA A 530 -48.60 -13.07 28.32
C ALA A 530 -49.90 -13.75 27.82
N ARG A 531 -51.09 -13.26 28.19
CA ARG A 531 -52.37 -13.74 27.65
C ARG A 531 -52.56 -13.40 26.18
#